data_AF-A0A4V1S9I9-F1
#
_entry.id   AF-A0A4V1S9I9-F1
#
_cell.length_a   1.000
_cell.length_b   1.000
_cell.length_c   1.000
_cell.angle_alpha   90.00
_cell.angle_beta   90.00
_cell.angle_gamma   90.00
#
_symmetry.space_group_name_H-M   'P 1'
#
loop_
_entity.id
_entity.type
_entity.pdbx_description
1 polymer ?
#
loop_
_entity_poly.entity_id
_entity_poly.type
_entity_poly.pdbx_seq_one_letter_code
_entity_poly.pdbx_strand_id
1 'polypeptide(L)'
;MLHFSSIRARSAILLVAQTLFAVTVLSAGDFHVAVDGKDTNAGTRTAPFATIQRAEKSAGPGDTVFIHGGTYLMTEADIAATVHIVARVTQLRKSGKPGRPICYFAVPGEKPVFDFSRVKPRDRRVTAFHVSGSWLHFKGIAVTGVQVTITGHTQSICFDNQGSHNIYEQVEMHDGQAIGFWLGNGSDNLVLN
;
A
#
# COMPACT_ATOMS: atom_id res chain seq x y z
N MET A 1 -42.90 53.62 60.09
CA MET A 1 -42.42 52.25 60.39
C MET A 1 -42.56 51.43 59.11
N LEU A 2 -41.56 51.49 58.22
CA LEU A 2 -41.61 50.83 56.91
C LEU A 2 -40.49 49.79 56.84
N HIS A 3 -40.90 48.54 56.65
CA HIS A 3 -40.07 47.34 56.54
C HIS A 3 -39.22 47.38 55.25
N PHE A 4 -37.91 47.16 55.37
CA PHE A 4 -37.05 46.80 54.25
C PHE A 4 -37.29 45.33 53.88
N SER A 5 -37.59 45.05 52.61
CA SER A 5 -37.57 43.69 52.05
C SER A 5 -36.47 43.59 51.01
N SER A 6 -35.43 42.79 51.30
CA SER A 6 -34.31 42.52 50.41
C SER A 6 -34.65 41.35 49.47
N ILE A 7 -34.59 41.57 48.15
CA ILE A 7 -34.60 40.46 47.17
C ILE A 7 -33.16 40.24 46.70
N ARG A 8 -32.63 39.06 47.03
CA ARG A 8 -31.30 38.57 46.65
C ARG A 8 -31.30 38.16 45.18
N ALA A 9 -30.43 38.76 44.37
CA ALA A 9 -30.11 38.25 43.04
C ALA A 9 -29.34 36.92 43.18
N ARG A 10 -29.89 35.82 42.66
CA ARG A 10 -29.19 34.53 42.59
C ARG A 10 -28.35 34.52 41.32
N SER A 11 -27.04 34.64 41.46
CA SER A 11 -26.08 34.41 40.38
C SER A 11 -26.13 32.93 39.97
N ALA A 12 -26.56 32.66 38.72
CA ALA A 12 -26.40 31.36 38.11
C ALA A 12 -24.99 31.27 37.54
N ILE A 13 -24.13 30.47 38.16
CA ILE A 13 -22.81 30.13 37.63
C ILE A 13 -23.00 29.03 36.59
N LEU A 14 -22.81 29.35 35.31
CA LEU A 14 -22.82 28.38 34.22
C LEU A 14 -21.45 27.70 34.19
N LEU A 15 -21.37 26.46 34.65
CA LEU A 15 -20.15 25.65 34.59
C LEU A 15 -20.03 25.06 33.16
N VAL A 16 -19.22 25.68 32.31
CA VAL A 16 -18.88 25.12 30.99
C VAL A 16 -17.77 24.10 31.19
N ALA A 17 -18.11 22.81 31.15
CA ALA A 17 -17.13 21.74 31.11
C ALA A 17 -16.46 21.72 29.73
N GLN A 18 -15.21 22.18 29.63
CA GLN A 18 -14.39 22.03 28.43
C GLN A 18 -13.87 20.60 28.35
N THR A 19 -14.45 19.79 27.48
CA THR A 19 -13.88 18.50 27.08
C THR A 19 -12.69 18.74 26.15
N LEU A 20 -11.47 18.57 26.68
CA LEU A 20 -10.26 18.51 25.85
C LEU A 20 -10.32 17.24 24.99
N PHE A 21 -10.66 17.37 23.72
CA PHE A 21 -10.40 16.32 22.73
C PHE A 21 -8.90 16.32 22.45
N ALA A 22 -8.18 15.34 23.01
CA ALA A 22 -6.81 15.05 22.60
C ALA A 22 -6.84 14.52 21.17
N VAL A 23 -6.55 15.38 20.18
CA VAL A 23 -6.29 14.93 18.81
C VAL A 23 -4.94 14.23 18.82
N THR A 24 -4.94 12.91 18.90
CA THR A 24 -3.73 12.13 18.66
C THR A 24 -3.36 12.27 17.19
N VAL A 25 -2.37 13.10 16.90
CA VAL A 25 -1.71 13.08 15.59
C VAL A 25 -0.95 11.75 15.54
N LEU A 26 -1.54 10.75 14.89
CA LEU A 26 -0.81 9.54 14.50
C LEU A 26 0.28 10.00 13.53
N SER A 27 1.53 9.98 14.00
CA SER A 27 2.69 10.15 13.13
C SER A 27 2.66 9.06 12.06
N ALA A 28 2.97 9.42 10.82
CA ALA A 28 3.20 8.44 9.77
C ALA A 28 4.25 7.42 10.25
N GLY A 29 3.91 6.13 10.12
CA GLY A 29 4.82 5.03 10.39
C GLY A 29 5.67 4.71 9.16
N ASP A 30 6.96 4.50 9.37
CA ASP A 30 7.89 4.05 8.33
C ASP A 30 8.11 2.54 8.48
N PHE A 31 7.75 1.79 7.43
CA PHE A 31 8.06 0.37 7.32
C PHE A 31 9.17 0.15 6.30
N HIS A 32 10.01 -0.84 6.53
CA HIS A 32 11.11 -1.20 5.64
C HIS A 32 10.96 -2.63 5.10
N VAL A 33 11.24 -2.81 3.82
CA VAL A 33 11.26 -4.10 3.12
C VAL A 33 12.63 -4.27 2.47
N ALA A 34 13.33 -5.38 2.73
CA ALA A 34 14.66 -5.66 2.19
C ALA A 34 14.77 -7.12 1.74
N VAL A 35 15.66 -7.40 0.78
CA VAL A 35 15.88 -8.75 0.21
C VAL A 35 16.30 -9.77 1.29
N ASP A 36 17.07 -9.33 2.28
CA ASP A 36 17.55 -10.12 3.42
C ASP A 36 16.67 -9.99 4.67
N GLY A 37 15.50 -9.34 4.54
CA GLY A 37 14.52 -9.17 5.61
C GLY A 37 13.82 -10.46 6.00
N LYS A 38 12.93 -10.37 7.00
CA LYS A 38 12.07 -11.48 7.44
C LYS A 38 10.68 -10.96 7.79
N ASP A 39 9.63 -11.65 7.38
CA ASP A 39 8.26 -11.21 7.65
C ASP A 39 7.83 -11.35 9.12
N THR A 40 8.66 -12.03 9.92
CA THR A 40 8.55 -12.07 11.38
C THR A 40 9.22 -10.88 12.07
N ASN A 41 10.02 -10.07 11.36
CA ASN A 41 10.63 -8.86 11.91
C ASN A 41 9.56 -7.79 12.19
N ALA A 42 9.98 -6.71 12.86
CA ALA A 42 9.08 -5.58 13.18
C ALA A 42 8.81 -4.63 12.00
N GLY A 43 9.58 -4.73 10.91
CA GLY A 43 9.49 -3.82 9.76
C GLY A 43 10.22 -2.50 9.96
N THR A 44 11.15 -2.43 10.91
CA THR A 44 12.01 -1.27 11.14
C THR A 44 13.22 -1.29 10.20
N ARG A 45 13.95 -0.18 10.08
CA ARG A 45 15.14 -0.11 9.21
C ARG A 45 16.20 -1.19 9.53
N THR A 46 16.39 -1.52 10.81
CA THR A 46 17.36 -2.53 11.26
C THR A 46 16.79 -3.95 11.32
N ALA A 47 15.47 -4.10 11.24
CA ALA A 47 14.78 -5.38 11.17
C ALA A 47 13.64 -5.28 10.13
N PRO A 48 13.98 -5.22 8.83
CA PRO A 48 13.00 -5.03 7.76
C PRO A 48 12.18 -6.30 7.51
N PHE A 49 10.98 -6.13 6.97
CA PHE A 49 10.20 -7.23 6.39
C PHE A 49 10.91 -7.79 5.15
N ALA A 50 10.58 -9.03 4.78
CA ALA A 50 11.04 -9.62 3.53
C ALA A 50 10.14 -9.21 2.35
N THR A 51 8.84 -9.07 2.59
CA THR A 51 7.85 -8.90 1.51
C THR A 51 7.05 -7.60 1.62
N ILE A 52 6.66 -7.06 0.46
CA ILE A 52 5.64 -6.01 0.37
C ILE A 52 4.30 -6.50 0.94
N GLN A 53 3.96 -7.79 0.76
CA GLN A 53 2.71 -8.34 1.28
C GLN A 53 2.63 -8.26 2.82
N ARG A 54 3.76 -8.45 3.51
CA ARG A 54 3.82 -8.24 4.96
C ARG A 54 3.69 -6.77 5.34
N ALA A 55 4.31 -5.87 4.58
CA ALA A 55 4.20 -4.43 4.78
C ALA A 55 2.76 -3.94 4.58
N GLU A 56 2.04 -4.43 3.56
CA GLU A 56 0.62 -4.16 3.32
C GLU A 56 -0.23 -4.49 4.56
N LYS A 57 0.04 -5.61 5.23
CA LYS A 57 -0.68 -6.00 6.44
C LYS A 57 -0.44 -5.04 7.62
N SER A 58 0.69 -4.34 7.65
CA SER A 58 1.02 -3.37 8.69
C SER A 58 0.59 -1.94 8.36
N ALA A 59 0.90 -1.44 7.16
CA ALA A 59 0.72 -0.04 6.79
C ALA A 59 -0.74 0.42 6.77
N GLY A 60 -0.95 1.70 7.05
CA GLY A 60 -2.23 2.39 7.00
C GLY A 60 -2.11 3.82 6.43
N PRO A 61 -3.21 4.59 6.36
CA PRO A 61 -3.21 5.90 5.71
C PRO A 61 -2.16 6.87 6.25
N GLY A 62 -1.28 7.35 5.38
CA GLY A 62 -0.18 8.26 5.68
C GLY A 62 1.17 7.58 5.90
N ASP A 63 1.21 6.26 6.02
CA ASP A 63 2.47 5.52 6.22
C ASP A 63 3.26 5.38 4.92
N THR A 64 4.59 5.23 5.06
CA THR A 64 5.49 4.93 3.94
C THR A 64 6.18 3.59 4.13
N VAL A 65 6.13 2.76 3.11
CA VAL A 65 6.89 1.52 2.98
C VAL A 65 8.11 1.82 2.12
N PHE A 66 9.28 1.88 2.75
CA PHE A 66 10.57 2.02 2.09
C PHE A 66 11.11 0.65 1.65
N ILE A 67 11.33 0.50 0.35
CA ILE A 67 11.77 -0.74 -0.27
C ILE A 67 13.25 -0.55 -0.65
N HIS A 68 14.12 -1.30 0.02
CA HIS A 68 15.56 -1.25 -0.20
C HIS A 68 15.91 -1.91 -1.55
N GLY A 69 17.03 -1.50 -2.14
CA GLY A 69 17.50 -1.98 -3.42
C GLY A 69 17.88 -3.46 -3.38
N GLY A 70 17.86 -4.08 -4.57
CA GLY A 70 18.20 -5.48 -4.75
C GLY A 70 17.11 -6.25 -5.51
N THR A 71 17.41 -7.51 -5.81
CA THR A 71 16.49 -8.39 -6.53
C THR A 71 15.66 -9.22 -5.58
N TYR A 72 14.35 -8.97 -5.58
CA TYR A 72 13.34 -9.76 -4.89
C TYR A 72 12.90 -10.89 -5.83
N LEU A 73 13.48 -12.07 -5.64
CA LEU A 73 13.16 -13.23 -6.45
C LEU A 73 11.84 -13.86 -6.00
N MET A 74 10.79 -13.65 -6.77
CA MET A 74 9.44 -14.12 -6.46
C MET A 74 9.26 -15.58 -6.86
N THR A 75 8.51 -16.32 -6.05
CA THR A 75 8.21 -17.74 -6.25
C THR A 75 6.71 -18.00 -6.13
N GLU A 76 6.27 -19.20 -6.47
CA GLU A 76 4.85 -19.58 -6.29
C GLU A 76 4.42 -19.59 -4.81
N ALA A 77 5.35 -19.73 -3.86
CA ALA A 77 5.07 -19.62 -2.43
C ALA A 77 4.64 -18.20 -2.02
N ASP A 78 4.98 -17.21 -2.83
CA ASP A 78 4.63 -15.80 -2.60
C ASP A 78 3.24 -15.45 -3.15
N ILE A 79 2.51 -16.38 -3.77
CA ILE A 79 1.16 -16.13 -4.28
C ILE A 79 0.20 -15.81 -3.13
N ALA A 80 -0.12 -14.53 -2.96
CA ALA A 80 -1.02 -14.07 -1.90
C ALA A 80 -2.47 -14.55 -2.08
N ALA A 81 -2.95 -14.64 -3.32
CA ALA A 81 -4.29 -15.14 -3.60
C ALA A 81 -4.41 -15.71 -5.02
N THR A 82 -5.28 -16.71 -5.19
CA THR A 82 -5.75 -17.14 -6.52
C THR A 82 -7.23 -16.83 -6.64
N VAL A 83 -7.59 -15.99 -7.62
CA VAL A 83 -8.98 -15.59 -7.88
C VAL A 83 -9.30 -15.88 -9.34
N HIS A 84 -10.29 -16.74 -9.57
CA HIS A 84 -10.54 -17.34 -10.89
C HIS A 84 -9.26 -17.93 -11.48
N ILE A 85 -8.91 -17.64 -12.74
CA ILE A 85 -7.69 -18.12 -13.39
C ILE A 85 -6.43 -17.33 -13.00
N VAL A 86 -6.53 -16.31 -12.15
CA VAL A 86 -5.42 -15.38 -11.88
C VAL A 86 -4.75 -15.69 -10.55
N ALA A 87 -3.45 -16.01 -10.59
CA ALA A 87 -2.56 -16.00 -9.44
C ALA A 87 -2.06 -14.58 -9.21
N ARG A 88 -2.49 -13.97 -8.09
CA ARG A 88 -2.09 -12.65 -7.65
C ARG A 88 -0.95 -12.81 -6.67
N VAL A 89 0.24 -12.40 -7.08
CA VAL A 89 1.45 -12.62 -6.26
C VAL A 89 1.46 -11.64 -5.09
N THR A 90 1.41 -10.34 -5.36
CA THR A 90 1.23 -9.32 -4.32
C THR A 90 -0.17 -8.73 -4.41
N GLN A 91 -0.91 -8.74 -3.31
CA GLN A 91 -2.25 -8.17 -3.21
C GLN A 91 -2.28 -6.95 -2.28
N LEU A 92 -2.52 -5.78 -2.88
CA LEU A 92 -2.59 -4.49 -2.20
C LEU A 92 -4.04 -4.03 -2.11
N ARG A 93 -4.66 -4.31 -0.96
CA ARG A 93 -6.11 -4.08 -0.74
C ARG A 93 -6.42 -2.93 0.21
N LYS A 94 -5.49 -2.56 1.10
CA LYS A 94 -5.68 -1.41 1.97
C LYS A 94 -5.64 -0.12 1.16
N SER A 95 -6.42 0.86 1.60
CA SER A 95 -6.48 2.18 0.99
C SER A 95 -5.87 3.22 1.92
N GLY A 96 -5.22 4.22 1.33
CA GLY A 96 -4.93 5.48 1.99
C GLY A 96 -6.19 6.34 2.11
N LYS A 97 -5.99 7.63 2.34
CA LYS A 97 -7.04 8.66 2.37
C LYS A 97 -6.60 9.88 1.55
N PRO A 98 -7.53 10.75 1.14
CA PRO A 98 -7.18 12.06 0.58
C PRO A 98 -6.16 12.79 1.47
N GLY A 99 -5.04 13.23 0.89
CA GLY A 99 -3.94 13.89 1.61
C GLY A 99 -3.10 12.99 2.53
N ARG A 100 -3.42 11.69 2.63
CA ARG A 100 -2.71 10.69 3.45
C ARG A 100 -2.63 9.35 2.70
N PRO A 101 -1.94 9.29 1.55
CA PRO A 101 -1.77 8.05 0.81
C PRO A 101 -0.99 7.01 1.61
N ILE A 102 -1.06 5.75 1.21
CA ILE A 102 -0.06 4.75 1.62
C ILE A 102 1.01 4.73 0.53
N CYS A 103 2.25 5.02 0.90
CA CYS A 103 3.36 5.12 -0.05
C CYS A 103 4.17 3.82 -0.06
N TYR A 104 4.57 3.36 -1.24
CA TYR A 104 5.47 2.22 -1.48
C TYR A 104 6.62 2.71 -2.35
N PHE A 105 7.69 3.16 -1.70
CA PHE A 105 8.77 3.88 -2.35
C PHE A 105 10.07 3.10 -2.28
N ALA A 106 10.80 3.04 -3.39
CA ALA A 106 12.21 2.72 -3.35
C ALA A 106 12.94 3.70 -2.41
N VAL A 107 13.90 3.18 -1.65
CA VAL A 107 14.83 4.04 -0.90
C VAL A 107 15.56 4.95 -1.91
N PRO A 108 15.70 6.26 -1.65
CA PRO A 108 16.32 7.18 -2.61
C PRO A 108 17.72 6.73 -3.06
N GLY A 109 17.92 6.61 -4.37
CA GLY A 109 19.17 6.15 -4.96
C GLY A 109 19.33 4.63 -5.06
N GLU A 110 18.39 3.86 -4.52
CA GLU A 110 18.37 2.40 -4.60
C GLU A 110 17.37 1.91 -5.66
N LYS A 111 17.59 0.69 -6.18
CA LYS A 111 16.74 0.09 -7.22
C LYS A 111 16.21 -1.28 -6.79
N PRO A 112 14.99 -1.36 -6.22
CA PRO A 112 14.33 -2.63 -5.98
C PRO A 112 13.78 -3.22 -7.29
N VAL A 113 14.14 -4.47 -7.59
CA VAL A 113 13.67 -5.21 -8.76
C VAL A 113 12.94 -6.46 -8.30
N PHE A 114 11.65 -6.55 -8.59
CA PHE A 114 10.87 -7.76 -8.35
C PHE A 114 10.93 -8.66 -9.59
N ASP A 115 11.62 -9.80 -9.48
CA ASP A 115 11.80 -10.76 -10.55
C ASP A 115 10.81 -11.92 -10.39
N PHE A 116 9.90 -12.04 -11.36
CA PHE A 116 8.86 -13.06 -11.41
C PHE A 116 9.21 -14.26 -12.30
N SER A 117 10.45 -14.38 -12.77
CA SER A 117 10.90 -15.42 -13.71
C SER A 117 10.66 -16.86 -13.22
N ARG A 118 10.49 -17.05 -11.91
CA ARG A 118 10.21 -18.34 -11.26
C ARG A 118 8.75 -18.57 -10.89
N VAL A 119 7.85 -17.61 -11.13
CA VAL A 119 6.42 -17.74 -10.86
C VAL A 119 5.74 -18.31 -12.09
N LYS A 120 5.56 -19.64 -12.14
CA LYS A 120 5.01 -20.37 -13.30
C LYS A 120 3.84 -21.29 -12.92
N PRO A 121 2.83 -20.79 -12.18
CA PRO A 121 1.72 -21.61 -11.76
C PRO A 121 1.03 -22.23 -12.98
N ARG A 122 0.79 -23.53 -12.91
CA ARG A 122 0.16 -24.29 -13.99
C ARG A 122 -1.27 -23.81 -14.23
N ASP A 123 -1.63 -23.62 -15.50
CA ASP A 123 -2.99 -23.27 -15.94
C ASP A 123 -3.52 -21.95 -15.31
N ARG A 124 -2.63 -21.01 -14.96
CA ARG A 124 -2.98 -19.70 -14.39
C ARG A 124 -2.36 -18.54 -15.14
N ARG A 125 -3.05 -17.41 -15.12
CA ARG A 125 -2.49 -16.08 -15.39
C ARG A 125 -1.72 -15.60 -14.16
N VAL A 126 -0.73 -14.74 -14.35
CA VAL A 126 0.04 -14.13 -13.26
C VAL A 126 -0.24 -12.64 -13.21
N THR A 127 -0.60 -12.13 -12.04
CA THR A 127 -0.60 -10.69 -11.75
C THR A 127 0.45 -10.42 -10.67
N ALA A 128 1.50 -9.67 -11.00
CA ALA A 128 2.57 -9.36 -10.05
C ALA A 128 2.05 -8.52 -8.88
N PHE A 129 1.39 -7.40 -9.17
CA PHE A 129 0.77 -6.51 -8.21
C PHE A 129 -0.71 -6.30 -8.57
N HIS A 130 -1.60 -6.90 -7.78
CA HIS A 130 -3.03 -6.62 -7.88
C HIS A 130 -3.41 -5.53 -6.88
N VAL A 131 -3.84 -4.39 -7.38
CA VAL A 131 -4.03 -3.16 -6.61
C VAL A 131 -5.51 -2.79 -6.55
N SER A 132 -6.21 -3.24 -5.52
CA SER A 132 -7.63 -2.87 -5.28
C SER A 132 -7.79 -1.75 -4.27
N GLY A 133 -6.73 -1.39 -3.54
CA GLY A 133 -6.71 -0.22 -2.68
C GLY A 133 -6.72 1.09 -3.49
N SER A 134 -7.17 2.15 -2.84
CA SER A 134 -7.20 3.52 -3.35
C SER A 134 -6.25 4.42 -2.57
N TRP A 135 -5.85 5.56 -3.13
CA TRP A 135 -4.91 6.50 -2.50
C TRP A 135 -3.57 5.84 -2.15
N LEU A 136 -3.00 5.10 -3.11
CA LEU A 136 -1.69 4.47 -3.01
C LEU A 136 -0.70 5.21 -3.91
N HIS A 137 0.56 5.30 -3.49
CA HIS A 137 1.60 5.91 -4.31
C HIS A 137 2.79 4.96 -4.40
N PHE A 138 3.06 4.47 -5.60
CA PHE A 138 4.21 3.62 -5.92
C PHE A 138 5.30 4.47 -6.55
N LYS A 139 6.55 4.31 -6.10
CA LYS A 139 7.67 5.04 -6.68
C LYS A 139 8.95 4.23 -6.80
N GLY A 140 9.56 4.24 -8.00
CA GLY A 140 10.93 3.75 -8.21
C GLY A 140 11.08 2.22 -8.17
N ILE A 141 10.00 1.48 -8.42
CA ILE A 141 10.00 0.01 -8.35
C ILE A 141 10.07 -0.58 -9.76
N ALA A 142 10.94 -1.57 -9.96
CA ALA A 142 11.00 -2.33 -11.20
C ALA A 142 10.35 -3.72 -11.05
N VAL A 143 9.65 -4.16 -12.10
CA VAL A 143 9.02 -5.48 -12.23
C VAL A 143 9.53 -6.14 -13.50
N THR A 144 10.10 -7.33 -13.34
CA THR A 144 10.69 -8.10 -14.44
C THR A 144 10.23 -9.55 -14.43
N GLY A 145 10.40 -10.25 -15.56
CA GLY A 145 10.29 -11.70 -15.61
C GLY A 145 8.88 -12.27 -15.42
N VAL A 146 7.80 -11.47 -15.44
CA VAL A 146 6.42 -11.99 -15.28
C VAL A 146 6.09 -12.96 -16.41
N GLN A 147 5.64 -14.16 -16.08
CA GLN A 147 5.46 -15.28 -17.01
C GLN A 147 4.01 -15.44 -17.49
N VAL A 148 3.86 -15.99 -18.70
CA VAL A 148 2.63 -16.53 -19.27
C VAL A 148 2.87 -18.01 -19.58
N THR A 149 2.16 -18.90 -18.88
CA THR A 149 2.29 -20.36 -19.05
C THR A 149 1.16 -20.98 -19.88
N ILE A 150 0.03 -20.29 -20.02
CA ILE A 150 -1.13 -20.74 -20.80
C ILE A 150 -0.83 -20.54 -22.29
N THR A 151 -1.09 -21.56 -23.10
CA THR A 151 -0.80 -21.57 -24.55
C THR A 151 -1.95 -21.07 -25.42
N GLY A 152 -3.17 -21.00 -24.89
CA GLY A 152 -4.34 -20.39 -25.55
C GLY A 152 -4.40 -18.87 -25.37
N HIS A 153 -5.49 -18.24 -25.82
CA HIS A 153 -5.70 -16.80 -25.64
C HIS A 153 -5.68 -16.41 -24.15
N THR A 154 -4.69 -15.62 -23.74
CA THR A 154 -4.47 -15.29 -22.33
C THR A 154 -3.58 -14.06 -22.16
N GLN A 155 -3.40 -13.61 -20.92
CA GLN A 155 -2.50 -12.52 -20.55
C GLN A 155 -2.05 -12.66 -19.09
N SER A 156 -0.87 -12.12 -18.77
CA SER A 156 -0.40 -11.83 -17.41
C SER A 156 -0.17 -10.32 -17.29
N ILE A 157 -0.10 -9.78 -16.07
CA ILE A 157 -0.08 -8.33 -15.82
C ILE A 157 0.97 -7.99 -14.75
N CYS A 158 1.77 -6.94 -14.94
CA CYS A 158 2.63 -6.42 -13.88
C CYS A 158 1.78 -5.69 -12.82
N PHE A 159 1.18 -4.55 -13.17
CA PHE A 159 0.25 -3.83 -12.28
C PHE A 159 -1.19 -3.89 -12.80
N ASP A 160 -2.07 -4.57 -12.06
CA ASP A 160 -3.51 -4.61 -12.29
C ASP A 160 -4.21 -3.66 -11.32
N ASN A 161 -4.49 -2.44 -11.78
CA ASN A 161 -5.18 -1.43 -10.98
C ASN A 161 -6.70 -1.61 -11.05
N GLN A 162 -7.31 -1.70 -9.88
CA GLN A 162 -8.75 -1.80 -9.67
C GLN A 162 -9.29 -0.68 -8.75
N GLY A 163 -8.42 0.07 -8.06
CA GLY A 163 -8.77 1.17 -7.16
C GLY A 163 -8.69 2.56 -7.80
N SER A 164 -8.97 3.61 -7.02
CA SER A 164 -8.97 5.01 -7.48
C SER A 164 -7.90 5.86 -6.80
N HIS A 165 -7.53 6.98 -7.43
CA HIS A 165 -6.60 7.97 -6.88
C HIS A 165 -5.20 7.41 -6.57
N ASN A 166 -4.76 6.40 -7.32
CA ASN A 166 -3.43 5.83 -7.18
C ASN A 166 -2.43 6.55 -8.09
N ILE A 167 -1.19 6.65 -7.64
CA ILE A 167 -0.08 7.22 -8.40
C ILE A 167 0.97 6.13 -8.60
N TYR A 168 1.38 5.93 -9.85
CA TYR A 168 2.46 5.05 -10.26
C TYR A 168 3.54 5.92 -10.88
N GLU A 169 4.58 6.24 -10.11
CA GLU A 169 5.63 7.17 -10.49
C GLU A 169 6.95 6.43 -10.71
N GLN A 170 7.60 6.60 -11.87
CA GLN A 170 8.90 5.98 -12.13
C GLN A 170 8.90 4.47 -11.85
N VAL A 171 7.83 3.79 -12.29
CA VAL A 171 7.73 2.33 -12.19
C VAL A 171 8.18 1.70 -13.50
N GLU A 172 9.08 0.74 -13.41
CA GLU A 172 9.62 0.06 -14.59
C GLU A 172 8.96 -1.31 -14.74
N MET A 173 8.48 -1.65 -15.94
CA MET A 173 7.84 -2.93 -16.25
C MET A 173 8.40 -3.45 -17.57
N HIS A 174 9.38 -4.33 -17.50
CA HIS A 174 10.17 -4.73 -18.68
C HIS A 174 10.67 -6.18 -18.54
N ASP A 175 11.27 -6.71 -19.60
CA ASP A 175 11.89 -8.05 -19.60
C ASP A 175 10.97 -9.17 -19.07
N GLY A 176 9.69 -9.11 -19.44
CA GLY A 176 8.67 -10.09 -19.09
C GLY A 176 7.74 -10.39 -20.27
N GLN A 177 6.77 -11.28 -20.04
CA GLN A 177 5.74 -11.67 -21.01
C GLN A 177 4.39 -11.00 -20.73
N ALA A 178 4.31 -10.20 -19.68
CA ALA A 178 3.08 -9.58 -19.20
C ALA A 178 2.83 -8.21 -19.84
N ILE A 179 1.56 -7.82 -19.82
CA ILE A 179 1.17 -6.42 -19.94
C ILE A 179 1.81 -5.65 -18.77
N GLY A 180 2.41 -4.49 -19.04
CA GLY A 180 2.96 -3.63 -17.98
C GLY A 180 1.87 -3.15 -17.03
N PHE A 181 1.08 -2.17 -17.48
CA PHE A 181 0.00 -1.60 -16.67
C PHE A 181 -1.37 -1.91 -17.28
N TRP A 182 -2.29 -2.40 -16.45
CA TRP A 182 -3.69 -2.63 -16.81
C TRP A 182 -4.60 -1.86 -15.86
N LEU A 183 -5.43 -0.96 -16.41
CA LEU A 183 -6.48 -0.27 -15.66
C LEU A 183 -7.79 -1.05 -15.81
N GLY A 184 -8.04 -1.99 -14.89
CA GLY A 184 -9.25 -2.81 -14.92
C GLY A 184 -10.48 -2.12 -14.37
N ASN A 185 -10.29 -1.22 -13.39
CA ASN A 185 -11.34 -0.41 -12.78
C ASN A 185 -10.73 0.81 -12.07
N GLY A 186 -11.61 1.68 -11.55
CA GLY A 186 -11.27 2.86 -10.76
C GLY A 186 -11.18 4.15 -11.57
N SER A 187 -10.87 5.25 -10.88
CA SER A 187 -10.81 6.60 -11.43
C SER A 187 -9.58 7.35 -10.92
N ASP A 188 -9.18 8.41 -11.63
CA ASP A 188 -8.18 9.37 -11.15
C ASP A 188 -6.82 8.75 -10.81
N ASN A 189 -6.45 7.70 -11.54
CA ASN A 189 -5.14 7.08 -11.42
C ASN A 189 -4.15 7.78 -12.35
N LEU A 190 -2.97 8.11 -11.81
CA LEU A 190 -1.88 8.74 -12.56
C LEU A 190 -0.75 7.73 -12.75
N VAL A 191 -0.35 7.51 -14.01
CA VAL A 191 0.88 6.79 -14.36
C VAL A 191 1.84 7.81 -14.95
N LEU A 192 3.01 7.98 -14.34
CA LEU A 192 3.91 9.09 -14.61
C LEU A 192 5.38 8.64 -14.62
N ASN A 193 6.10 8.99 -15.69
CA ASN A 193 7.51 8.66 -15.93
C ASN A 193 7.79 7.15 -15.85
#